data_AF-A0A966K2U8-F1
#
_entry.id   AF-A0A966K2U8-F1
#
_cell.length_a   1.000
_cell.length_b   1.000
_cell.length_c   1.000
_cell.angle_alpha   90.00
_cell.angle_beta   90.00
_cell.angle_gamma   90.00
#
_symmetry.space_group_name_H-M   'P 1'
#
loop_
_entity.id
_entity.type
_entity.pdbx_description
1 polymer ?
#
loop_
_entity_poly.entity_id
_entity_poly.type
_entity_poly.pdbx_seq_one_letter_code
_entity_poly.pdbx_strand_id
1 'polypeptide(L)'
;MIRPGQSLLHKLSPSQTEKLPADGKLTLAARTIERLLKQLSAGYLVMTFPNGEQREFGARSDSLHAEIRFHRWSAFQDILRHGDIGFAEGYIRGDWDSPHLEKLLDLAVKNRNILERAIYGNWFGSLVYRFRHFLNRNNKTGSKKNIHAHYDLGNAFYRLWLDPSMTYSSAWFQADPNTSLELAQRAKYQNILKSLALQPNSKVL
;
A
#
# COMPACT_ATOMS: atom_id res chain seq x y z
N MET A 1 27.78 -3.64 18.48
CA MET A 1 27.47 -3.95 17.07
C MET A 1 25.95 -4.09 16.96
N ILE A 2 25.26 -3.02 16.55
CA ILE A 2 23.79 -2.89 16.64
C ILE A 2 23.20 -3.42 15.34
N ARG A 3 22.31 -4.42 15.43
CA ARG A 3 21.64 -5.04 14.27
C ARG A 3 20.70 -4.03 13.58
N PRO A 4 20.77 -3.84 12.25
CA PRO A 4 19.78 -3.05 11.53
C PRO A 4 18.45 -3.81 11.57
N GLY A 5 17.49 -3.31 12.35
CA GLY A 5 16.18 -3.93 12.59
C GLY A 5 15.62 -3.62 13.98
N GLN A 6 16.47 -3.46 14.99
CA GLN A 6 16.01 -3.01 16.33
C GLN A 6 15.52 -1.55 16.32
N SER A 7 15.95 -0.75 15.35
CA SER A 7 15.53 0.65 15.19
C SER A 7 14.07 0.82 14.73
N LEU A 8 13.45 -0.20 14.10
CA LEU A 8 12.05 -0.12 13.68
C LEU A 8 11.11 -0.51 14.83
N LEU A 9 11.50 -1.50 15.64
CA LEU A 9 10.68 -1.99 16.75
C LEU A 9 10.56 -0.98 17.92
N HIS A 10 11.58 -0.15 18.16
CA HIS A 10 11.50 0.90 19.19
C HIS A 10 10.60 2.09 18.79
N LYS A 11 10.24 2.22 17.50
CA LYS A 11 9.33 3.27 17.01
C LYS A 11 7.86 2.87 17.06
N LEU A 12 7.56 1.59 17.29
CA LEU A 12 6.21 1.07 17.50
C LEU A 12 5.75 1.25 18.95
N SER A 13 6.14 2.35 19.60
CA SER A 13 5.66 2.69 20.94
C SER A 13 4.37 3.51 20.80
N PRO A 14 3.19 2.95 21.14
CA PRO A 14 1.91 3.63 20.94
C PRO A 14 1.67 4.58 22.12
N SER A 15 2.42 5.67 22.22
CA SER A 15 2.16 6.68 23.27
C SER A 15 2.88 8.00 23.01
N GLN A 16 2.52 8.68 21.92
CA GLN A 16 2.65 10.13 21.90
C GLN A 16 1.38 10.70 21.32
N THR A 17 0.37 10.88 22.17
CA THR A 17 -0.81 11.69 21.88
C THR A 17 -0.31 13.08 21.50
N GLU A 18 -0.31 13.36 20.20
CA GLU A 18 0.08 14.67 19.71
C GLU A 18 -0.95 15.68 20.23
N LYS A 19 -0.48 16.76 20.88
CA LYS A 19 -1.36 17.80 21.38
C LYS A 19 -2.22 18.32 20.22
N LEU A 20 -3.49 18.59 20.51
CA LEU A 20 -4.42 19.29 19.62
C LEU A 20 -3.69 20.44 18.90
N PRO A 21 -3.99 20.71 17.61
CA PRO A 21 -3.72 22.03 17.04
C PRO A 21 -4.27 23.06 18.04
N ALA A 22 -3.49 24.08 18.38
CA ALA A 22 -3.73 24.99 19.52
C ALA A 22 -5.14 25.59 19.60
N ASP A 23 -5.91 25.51 18.52
CA ASP A 23 -7.23 26.10 18.31
C ASP A 23 -8.40 25.08 18.37
N GLY A 24 -8.14 23.80 18.64
CA GLY A 24 -9.17 22.73 18.64
C GLY A 24 -9.78 22.43 17.27
N LYS A 25 -9.25 23.05 16.21
CA LYS A 25 -9.75 22.94 14.84
C LYS A 25 -8.88 22.01 14.01
N LEU A 26 -9.52 21.31 13.06
CA LEU A 26 -8.85 20.54 12.01
C LEU A 26 -7.76 21.36 11.31
N THR A 27 -6.58 20.76 11.12
CA THR A 27 -5.48 21.38 10.37
C THR A 27 -5.89 21.62 8.92
N LEU A 28 -5.24 22.57 8.23
CA LEU A 28 -5.51 22.84 6.81
C LEU A 28 -5.31 21.59 5.94
N ALA A 29 -4.32 20.75 6.28
CA ALA A 29 -4.07 19.48 5.62
C ALA A 29 -5.23 18.50 5.83
N ALA A 30 -5.69 18.33 7.08
CA ALA A 30 -6.83 17.47 7.38
C ALA A 30 -8.10 17.91 6.64
N ARG A 31 -8.42 19.22 6.66
CA ARG A 31 -9.55 19.79 5.90
C ARG A 31 -9.45 19.56 4.39
N THR A 32 -8.23 19.59 3.86
CA THR A 32 -8.00 19.33 2.44
C THR A 32 -8.30 17.88 2.13
N ILE A 33 -7.77 16.93 2.91
CA ILE A 33 -8.06 15.50 2.77
C ILE A 33 -9.55 15.22 2.92
N GLU A 34 -10.24 15.77 3.92
CA GLU A 34 -11.70 15.62 4.05
C GLU A 34 -12.45 16.06 2.79
N ARG A 35 -12.08 17.21 2.21
CA ARG A 35 -12.71 17.71 0.99
C ARG A 35 -12.47 16.80 -0.21
N LEU A 36 -11.31 16.14 -0.30
CA LEU A 36 -11.05 15.14 -1.33
C LEU A 36 -11.90 13.88 -1.09
N LEU A 37 -12.00 13.41 0.16
CA LEU A 37 -12.79 12.25 0.52
C LEU A 37 -14.30 12.47 0.32
N LYS A 38 -14.79 13.72 0.39
CA LYS A 38 -16.18 14.04 0.00
C LYS A 38 -16.49 13.75 -1.47
N GLN A 39 -15.48 13.56 -2.31
CA GLN A 39 -15.65 13.23 -3.72
C GLN A 39 -15.57 11.72 -4.00
N LEU A 40 -15.54 10.86 -2.99
CA LEU A 40 -15.58 9.41 -3.19
C LEU A 40 -16.80 9.01 -4.02
N SER A 41 -16.55 8.27 -5.11
CA SER A 41 -17.59 7.78 -6.03
C SER A 41 -18.04 6.36 -5.73
N ALA A 42 -17.25 5.60 -4.97
CA ALA A 42 -17.55 4.21 -4.64
C ALA A 42 -17.10 3.88 -3.22
N GLY A 43 -17.87 3.03 -2.53
CA GLY A 43 -17.61 2.60 -1.16
C GLY A 43 -18.01 3.61 -0.08
N TYR A 44 -17.72 3.23 1.15
CA TYR A 44 -17.95 4.00 2.36
C TYR A 44 -16.72 3.96 3.26
N LEU A 45 -16.31 5.12 3.74
CA LEU A 45 -15.12 5.30 4.56
C LEU A 45 -15.48 5.97 5.88
N VAL A 46 -15.07 5.34 6.98
CA VAL A 46 -15.01 5.98 8.30
C VAL A 46 -13.57 6.42 8.57
N MET A 47 -13.38 7.71 8.81
CA MET A 47 -12.09 8.28 9.20
C MET A 47 -12.16 8.76 10.64
N THR A 48 -11.26 8.25 11.48
CA THR A 48 -11.07 8.71 12.86
C THR A 48 -9.84 9.62 12.93
N PHE A 49 -10.02 10.81 13.49
CA PHE A 49 -8.94 11.77 13.71
C PHE A 49 -8.17 11.51 15.02
N PRO A 50 -6.98 12.12 15.21
CA PRO A 50 -6.20 11.96 16.45
C PRO A 50 -6.92 12.42 17.73
N ASN A 51 -7.91 13.31 17.61
CA ASN A 51 -8.75 13.75 18.73
C ASN A 51 -9.93 12.80 19.02
N GLY A 52 -10.04 11.67 18.32
CA GLY A 52 -11.14 10.70 18.44
C GLY A 52 -12.40 11.07 17.65
N GLU A 53 -12.44 12.25 17.01
CA GLU A 53 -13.57 12.64 16.18
C GLU A 53 -13.67 11.77 14.93
N GLN A 54 -14.89 11.41 14.54
CA GLN A 54 -15.15 10.60 13.35
C GLN A 54 -15.82 11.41 12.24
N ARG A 55 -15.48 11.03 11.01
CA ARG A 55 -16.12 11.50 9.79
C ARG A 55 -16.38 10.35 8.86
N GLU A 56 -17.48 10.46 8.15
CA GLU A 56 -17.95 9.45 7.21
C GLU A 56 -17.98 10.05 5.80
N PHE A 57 -17.57 9.25 4.82
CA PHE A 57 -17.53 9.64 3.41
C PHE A 57 -18.07 8.53 2.52
N GLY A 58 -18.66 8.90 1.39
CA GLY A 58 -19.25 7.94 0.44
C GLY A 58 -20.64 7.46 0.86
N ALA A 59 -21.06 6.32 0.30
CA ALA A 59 -22.43 5.81 0.43
C ALA A 59 -22.50 4.65 1.41
N ARG A 60 -23.16 4.84 2.56
CA ARG A 60 -23.30 3.80 3.61
C ARG A 60 -23.96 2.50 3.13
N SER A 61 -24.74 2.57 2.04
CA SER A 61 -25.37 1.43 1.38
C SER A 61 -24.44 0.59 0.51
N ASP A 62 -23.23 1.07 0.21
CA ASP A 62 -22.24 0.32 -0.57
C ASP A 62 -21.75 -0.89 0.23
N SER A 63 -21.38 -1.97 -0.47
CA SER A 63 -20.80 -3.18 0.14
C SER A 63 -19.36 -3.00 0.62
N LEU A 64 -18.61 -2.05 0.07
CA LEU A 64 -17.22 -1.81 0.42
C LEU A 64 -17.12 -0.80 1.57
N HIS A 65 -16.90 -1.30 2.77
CA HIS A 65 -16.67 -0.48 3.98
C HIS A 65 -15.21 -0.51 4.39
N ALA A 66 -14.58 0.66 4.43
CA ALA A 66 -13.23 0.84 4.91
C ALA A 66 -13.18 1.75 6.12
N GLU A 67 -12.14 1.60 6.93
CA GLU A 67 -11.88 2.45 8.08
C GLU A 67 -10.41 2.86 8.09
N ILE A 68 -10.14 4.11 8.45
CA ILE A 68 -8.79 4.63 8.68
C ILE A 68 -8.76 5.42 9.98
N ARG A 69 -7.73 5.21 10.80
CA ARG A 69 -7.54 5.90 12.07
C ARG A 69 -6.21 6.64 12.05
N PHE A 70 -6.26 7.94 12.21
CA PHE A 70 -5.06 8.77 12.30
C PHE A 70 -4.68 8.98 13.76
N HIS A 71 -3.43 8.70 14.09
CA HIS A 71 -2.86 8.89 15.43
C HIS A 71 -2.11 10.22 15.56
N ARG A 72 -1.69 10.79 14.42
CA ARG A 72 -0.94 12.06 14.35
C ARG A 72 -1.51 13.02 13.31
N TRP A 73 -1.48 14.31 13.61
CA TRP A 73 -1.91 15.35 12.68
C TRP A 73 -0.91 15.56 11.55
N SER A 74 0.37 15.28 11.80
CA SER A 74 1.43 15.33 10.80
C SER A 74 1.18 14.39 9.61
N ALA A 75 0.50 13.25 9.83
CA ALA A 75 0.20 12.27 8.79
C ALA A 75 -0.55 12.87 7.60
N PHE A 76 -1.51 13.77 7.86
CA PHE A 76 -2.25 14.47 6.80
C PHE A 76 -1.32 15.35 5.93
N GLN A 77 -0.34 16.01 6.56
CA GLN A 77 0.63 16.84 5.83
C GLN A 77 1.58 15.97 5.01
N ASP A 78 2.03 14.86 5.57
CA ASP A 78 2.94 13.93 4.90
C ASP A 78 2.27 13.29 3.67
N ILE A 79 1.00 12.89 3.79
CA ILE A 79 0.21 12.36 2.67
C ILE A 79 0.08 13.42 1.56
N LEU A 80 -0.22 14.67 1.90
CA LEU A 80 -0.35 15.73 0.87
C LEU A 80 0.99 16.11 0.21
N ARG A 81 2.10 16.03 0.94
CA ARG A 81 3.43 16.39 0.43
C ARG A 81 4.12 15.28 -0.36
N HIS A 82 3.94 14.03 0.08
CA HIS A 82 4.67 12.88 -0.44
C HIS A 82 3.77 11.84 -1.08
N GLY A 83 2.47 12.12 -1.21
CA GLY A 83 1.51 11.27 -1.91
C GLY A 83 1.39 9.88 -1.32
N ASP A 84 1.45 8.87 -2.19
CA ASP A 84 1.40 7.44 -1.88
C ASP A 84 2.56 6.99 -0.98
N ILE A 85 3.76 7.57 -1.16
CA ILE A 85 4.91 7.29 -0.28
C ILE A 85 4.62 7.79 1.14
N GLY A 86 4.12 9.02 1.28
CA GLY A 86 3.75 9.57 2.59
C GLY A 86 2.66 8.76 3.28
N PHE A 87 1.69 8.27 2.51
CA PHE A 87 0.66 7.36 2.99
C PHE A 87 1.25 6.05 3.50
N ALA A 88 2.06 5.35 2.69
CA ALA A 88 2.65 4.06 3.04
C ALA A 88 3.62 4.14 4.22
N GLU A 89 4.50 5.14 4.25
CA GLU A 89 5.42 5.33 5.37
C GLU A 89 4.69 5.68 6.66
N GLY A 90 3.61 6.45 6.58
CA GLY A 90 2.75 6.75 7.73
C GLY A 90 2.18 5.49 8.37
N TYR A 91 1.75 4.51 7.57
CA TYR A 91 1.31 3.20 8.07
C TYR A 91 2.45 2.44 8.76
N ILE A 92 3.62 2.37 8.10
CA ILE A 92 4.79 1.66 8.63
C ILE A 92 5.27 2.28 9.96
N ARG A 93 5.17 3.60 10.11
CA ARG A 93 5.52 4.31 11.35
C ARG A 93 4.44 4.25 12.43
N GLY A 94 3.22 3.81 12.10
CA GLY A 94 2.07 3.85 13.00
C GLY A 94 1.48 5.25 13.20
N ASP A 95 1.69 6.15 12.24
CA ASP A 95 1.07 7.49 12.26
C ASP A 95 -0.43 7.41 11.94
N TRP A 96 -0.83 6.35 11.24
CA TRP A 96 -2.21 5.93 11.03
C TRP A 96 -2.29 4.41 10.88
N ASP A 97 -3.47 3.83 11.13
CA ASP A 97 -3.74 2.42 10.89
C ASP A 97 -5.14 2.18 10.30
N SER A 98 -5.42 0.91 9.99
CA SER A 98 -6.72 0.43 9.56
C SER A 98 -6.95 -0.98 10.09
N PRO A 99 -8.16 -1.31 10.58
CA PRO A 99 -8.53 -2.67 10.95
C PRO A 99 -8.61 -3.61 9.73
N HIS A 100 -8.84 -3.04 8.53
CA HIS A 100 -9.03 -3.76 7.28
C HIS A 100 -8.29 -3.03 6.15
N LEU A 101 -6.95 -3.10 6.20
CA LEU A 101 -6.08 -2.42 5.24
C LEU A 101 -6.43 -2.80 3.79
N GLU A 102 -6.81 -4.05 3.55
CA GLU A 102 -7.24 -4.55 2.25
C GLU A 102 -8.45 -3.80 1.70
N LYS A 103 -9.44 -3.49 2.55
CA LYS A 103 -10.64 -2.75 2.14
C LYS A 103 -10.33 -1.29 1.90
N LEU A 104 -9.45 -0.70 2.71
CA LEU A 104 -8.97 0.67 2.50
C LEU A 104 -8.21 0.82 1.17
N LEU A 105 -7.37 -0.16 0.83
CA LEU A 105 -6.66 -0.19 -0.44
C LEU A 105 -7.62 -0.46 -1.62
N ASP A 106 -8.60 -1.35 -1.49
CA ASP A 106 -9.64 -1.55 -2.53
C ASP A 106 -10.44 -0.26 -2.76
N LEU A 107 -10.80 0.45 -1.68
CA LEU A 107 -11.47 1.75 -1.77
C LEU A 107 -10.60 2.77 -2.52
N ALA A 108 -9.31 2.85 -2.19
CA ALA A 108 -8.38 3.76 -2.87
C ALA A 108 -8.25 3.44 -4.36
N VAL A 109 -8.17 2.15 -4.72
CA VAL A 109 -8.06 1.71 -6.12
C VAL A 109 -9.35 2.00 -6.90
N LYS A 110 -10.53 1.74 -6.34
CA LYS A 110 -11.82 2.05 -6.98
C LYS A 110 -12.01 3.55 -7.20
N ASN A 111 -11.44 4.38 -6.33
CA ASN A 111 -11.50 5.83 -6.42
C ASN A 111 -10.24 6.47 -7.03
N ARG A 112 -9.34 5.67 -7.64
CA ARG A 112 -8.01 6.13 -8.11
C ARG A 112 -8.10 7.35 -9.02
N ASN A 113 -9.04 7.41 -9.95
CA ASN A 113 -9.11 8.51 -10.92
C ASN A 113 -9.46 9.85 -10.24
N ILE A 114 -10.22 9.79 -9.14
CA ILE A 114 -10.63 10.96 -8.36
C ILE A 114 -9.48 11.36 -7.44
N LEU A 115 -8.89 10.38 -6.74
CA LEU A 115 -7.73 10.61 -5.87
C LEU A 115 -6.52 11.11 -6.66
N GLU A 116 -6.23 10.53 -7.82
CA GLU A 116 -5.14 10.95 -8.70
C GLU A 116 -5.37 12.37 -9.23
N ARG A 117 -6.58 12.72 -9.70
CA ARG A 117 -6.88 14.10 -10.13
C ARG A 117 -6.77 15.11 -8.98
N ALA A 118 -7.24 14.72 -7.80
CA ALA A 118 -7.17 15.56 -6.61
C ALA A 118 -5.75 15.77 -6.07
N ILE A 119 -4.92 14.73 -6.12
CA ILE A 119 -3.54 14.72 -5.61
C ILE A 119 -2.57 15.30 -6.65
N TYR A 120 -2.76 15.03 -7.94
CA TYR A 120 -1.83 15.42 -9.01
C TYR A 120 -2.29 16.61 -9.88
N GLY A 121 -3.56 17.02 -9.80
CA GLY A 121 -4.19 17.92 -10.78
C GLY A 121 -3.78 19.39 -10.77
N ASN A 122 -3.15 19.92 -9.71
CA ASN A 122 -2.93 21.39 -9.62
C ASN A 122 -1.52 21.86 -9.20
N TRP A 123 -0.52 20.99 -9.02
CA TRP A 123 0.87 21.43 -8.74
C TRP A 123 1.98 20.44 -9.14
N PHE A 124 1.77 19.13 -9.07
CA PHE A 124 2.88 18.14 -9.12
C PHE A 124 3.15 17.46 -10.47
N GLY A 125 2.29 17.62 -11.48
CA GLY A 125 2.46 16.93 -12.77
C GLY A 125 3.81 17.18 -13.47
N SER A 126 4.37 18.39 -13.33
CA SER A 126 5.68 18.74 -13.90
C SER A 126 6.87 18.31 -13.02
N LEU A 127 6.66 18.16 -11.71
CA LEU A 127 7.72 17.80 -10.76
C LEU A 127 7.94 16.28 -10.69
N VAL A 128 6.87 15.49 -10.80
CA VAL A 128 6.92 14.02 -10.92
C VAL A 128 7.62 13.62 -12.22
N TYR A 129 7.35 14.30 -13.34
CA TYR A 129 8.06 14.06 -14.60
C TYR A 129 9.55 14.40 -14.50
N ARG A 130 9.90 15.50 -13.80
CA ARG A 130 11.29 15.89 -13.52
C ARG A 130 12.03 14.92 -12.59
N PHE A 131 11.37 14.41 -11.55
CA PHE A 131 11.95 13.39 -10.67
C PHE A 131 12.11 12.03 -11.38
N ARG A 132 11.13 11.64 -12.21
CA ARG A 132 11.23 10.42 -13.03
C ARG A 132 12.38 10.50 -14.04
N HIS A 133 12.65 11.68 -14.60
CA HIS A 133 13.78 11.90 -15.50
C HIS A 133 15.14 11.95 -14.77
N PHE A 134 15.17 12.44 -13.52
CA PHE A 134 16.39 12.47 -12.70
C PHE A 134 16.76 11.08 -12.15
N LEU A 135 15.76 10.25 -11.82
CA LEU A 135 15.91 8.86 -11.38
C LEU A 135 16.21 7.88 -12.53
N ASN A 136 15.94 8.26 -13.78
CA ASN A 136 16.33 7.49 -14.97
C ASN A 136 17.83 7.56 -15.31
N ARG A 137 18.64 8.27 -14.53
CA ARG A 137 20.11 8.20 -14.64
C ARG A 137 20.60 6.98 -13.86
N ASN A 138 20.49 5.81 -14.49
CA ASN A 138 21.06 4.55 -14.01
C ASN A 138 22.58 4.69 -13.82
N ASN A 139 23.01 5.07 -12.62
CA ASN A 139 24.43 5.11 -12.26
C ASN A 139 24.76 3.80 -11.52
N LYS A 140 25.61 2.95 -12.11
CA LYS A 140 26.01 1.62 -11.58
C LYS A 140 26.39 1.63 -10.09
N THR A 141 26.96 2.75 -9.64
CA THR A 141 27.41 2.95 -8.25
C THR A 141 26.25 3.13 -7.26
N GLY A 142 25.11 3.71 -7.70
CA GLY A 142 23.89 3.86 -6.90
C GLY A 142 23.10 2.56 -6.76
N SER A 143 23.03 1.76 -7.84
CA SER A 143 22.48 0.41 -7.79
C SER A 143 23.21 -0.44 -6.76
N LYS A 144 24.56 -0.39 -6.69
CA LYS A 144 25.34 -1.20 -5.73
C LYS A 144 25.07 -0.85 -4.26
N LYS A 145 24.77 0.43 -3.94
CA LYS A 145 24.41 0.88 -2.59
C LYS A 145 22.97 0.54 -2.22
N ASN A 146 22.03 0.63 -3.15
CA ASN A 146 20.64 0.19 -2.95
C ASN A 146 20.52 -1.35 -2.89
N ILE A 147 21.38 -2.08 -3.61
CA ILE A 147 21.52 -3.53 -3.53
C ILE A 147 22.05 -3.97 -2.16
N HIS A 148 22.87 -3.15 -1.48
CA HIS A 148 23.38 -3.50 -0.16
C HIS A 148 22.36 -3.33 0.98
N ALA A 149 21.24 -2.63 0.70
CA ALA A 149 20.05 -2.62 1.54
C ALA A 149 19.00 -3.66 1.07
N HIS A 150 19.40 -4.67 0.30
CA HIS A 150 18.55 -5.83 0.08
C HIS A 150 18.36 -6.55 1.40
N TYR A 151 17.10 -6.63 1.82
CA TYR A 151 16.67 -7.51 2.87
C TYR A 151 17.30 -8.90 2.64
N ASP A 152 18.00 -9.44 3.64
CA ASP A 152 18.44 -10.84 3.70
C ASP A 152 17.23 -11.79 3.84
N LEU A 153 16.18 -11.58 3.04
CA LEU A 153 15.03 -12.47 2.95
C LEU A 153 15.44 -13.62 2.03
N GLY A 154 16.19 -14.55 2.60
CA GLY A 154 16.49 -15.81 1.93
C GLY A 154 15.26 -16.71 1.83
N ASN A 155 15.42 -17.88 1.22
CA ASN A 155 14.35 -18.87 1.07
C ASN A 155 13.66 -19.24 2.40
N ALA A 156 14.35 -19.11 3.54
CA ALA A 156 13.76 -19.33 4.85
C ALA A 156 12.56 -18.40 5.14
N PHE A 157 12.63 -17.14 4.72
CA PHE A 157 11.52 -16.20 4.89
C PHE A 157 10.33 -16.58 4.00
N TYR A 158 10.59 -16.83 2.72
CA TYR A 158 9.53 -17.17 1.76
C TYR A 158 8.82 -18.48 2.08
N ARG A 159 9.54 -19.46 2.65
CA ARG A 159 8.96 -20.73 3.11
C ARG A 159 7.89 -20.58 4.19
N LEU A 160 7.83 -19.45 4.89
CA LEU A 160 6.83 -19.22 5.95
C LEU A 160 5.42 -19.01 5.39
N TRP A 161 5.28 -18.56 4.14
CA TRP A 161 3.99 -18.15 3.57
C TRP A 161 3.76 -18.54 2.11
N LEU A 162 4.79 -19.00 1.38
CA LEU A 162 4.60 -19.65 0.08
C LEU A 162 4.22 -21.13 0.25
N ASP A 163 3.60 -21.68 -0.80
CA ASP A 163 3.39 -23.12 -0.91
C ASP A 163 4.71 -23.89 -1.13
N PRO A 164 4.74 -25.22 -1.00
CA PRO A 164 5.96 -26.02 -1.12
C PRO A 164 6.71 -25.84 -2.46
N SER A 165 6.04 -25.43 -3.53
CA SER A 165 6.69 -25.15 -4.83
C SER A 165 7.56 -23.88 -4.83
N MET A 166 7.51 -23.06 -3.77
CA MET A 166 8.22 -21.77 -3.68
C MET A 166 7.83 -20.79 -4.79
N THR A 167 6.61 -20.88 -5.30
CA THR A 167 6.15 -20.08 -6.42
C THR A 167 5.70 -18.70 -6.00
N TYR A 168 6.54 -17.69 -6.25
CA TYR A 168 6.20 -16.29 -5.98
C TYR A 168 5.56 -15.60 -7.21
N SER A 169 4.42 -16.11 -7.63
CA SER A 169 3.58 -15.53 -8.67
C SER A 169 2.10 -15.81 -8.38
N SER A 170 1.20 -15.22 -9.17
CA SER A 170 -0.23 -15.58 -9.11
C SER A 170 -0.44 -17.09 -9.29
N ALA A 171 -1.50 -17.60 -8.66
CA ALA A 171 -1.99 -18.97 -8.78
C ALA A 171 -3.33 -18.99 -9.55
N TRP A 172 -3.79 -20.17 -9.98
CA TRP A 172 -5.06 -20.33 -10.70
C TRP A 172 -6.04 -21.18 -9.87
N PHE A 173 -7.11 -20.57 -9.36
CA PHE A 173 -8.10 -21.22 -8.47
C PHE A 173 -9.31 -21.85 -9.17
N GLN A 174 -9.42 -21.79 -10.50
CA GLN A 174 -10.48 -22.47 -11.29
C GLN A 174 -11.92 -22.16 -10.83
N ALA A 175 -12.14 -20.96 -10.29
CA ALA A 175 -13.41 -20.53 -9.67
C ALA A 175 -13.82 -21.29 -8.40
N ASP A 176 -12.94 -22.10 -7.81
CA ASP A 176 -13.11 -22.65 -6.47
C ASP A 176 -12.19 -21.93 -5.47
N PRO A 177 -12.72 -21.03 -4.64
CA PRO A 177 -11.93 -20.30 -3.65
C PRO A 177 -11.41 -21.19 -2.51
N ASN A 178 -11.92 -22.43 -2.35
CA ASN A 178 -11.50 -23.35 -1.29
C ASN A 178 -10.30 -24.22 -1.71
N THR A 179 -9.88 -24.15 -2.97
CA THR A 179 -8.71 -24.89 -3.45
C THR A 179 -7.44 -24.40 -2.74
N SER A 180 -6.59 -25.34 -2.30
CA SER A 180 -5.34 -24.99 -1.63
C SER A 180 -4.39 -24.24 -2.57
N LEU A 181 -3.52 -23.38 -2.01
CA LEU A 181 -2.54 -22.62 -2.80
C LEU A 181 -1.64 -23.54 -3.65
N GLU A 182 -1.19 -24.67 -3.09
CA GLU A 182 -0.38 -25.65 -3.81
C GLU A 182 -1.11 -26.22 -5.05
N LEU A 183 -2.38 -26.62 -4.87
CA LEU A 183 -3.19 -27.13 -5.98
C LEU A 183 -3.45 -26.04 -7.03
N ALA A 184 -3.70 -24.81 -6.59
CA ALA A 184 -3.90 -23.67 -7.49
C ALA A 184 -2.62 -23.33 -8.28
N GLN A 185 -1.43 -23.46 -7.69
CA GLN A 185 -0.16 -23.29 -8.40
C GLN A 185 0.08 -24.41 -9.41
N ARG A 186 -0.22 -25.67 -9.05
CA ARG A 186 -0.15 -26.80 -9.97
C ARG A 186 -1.12 -26.63 -11.15
N ALA A 187 -2.34 -26.20 -10.89
CA ALA A 187 -3.34 -25.91 -11.91
C ALA A 187 -2.86 -24.83 -12.89
N LYS A 188 -2.22 -23.77 -12.39
CA LYS A 188 -1.58 -22.74 -13.23
C LYS A 188 -0.54 -23.34 -14.17
N TYR A 189 0.40 -24.14 -13.66
CA TYR A 189 1.44 -24.76 -14.51
C TYR A 189 0.85 -25.70 -15.56
N GLN A 190 -0.14 -26.52 -15.19
CA GLN A 190 -0.86 -27.36 -16.15
C GLN A 190 -1.54 -26.53 -17.23
N ASN A 191 -2.15 -25.40 -16.86
CA ASN A 191 -2.78 -24.51 -17.83
C ASN A 191 -1.74 -23.89 -18.78
N ILE A 192 -0.61 -23.40 -18.27
CA ILE A 192 0.50 -22.88 -19.11
C ILE A 192 0.95 -23.94 -20.11
N LEU A 193 1.20 -25.16 -19.67
CA LEU A 193 1.63 -26.27 -20.55
C LEU A 193 0.58 -26.61 -21.60
N LYS A 194 -0.71 -26.64 -21.23
CA LYS A 194 -1.83 -26.83 -22.18
C LYS A 194 -1.88 -25.71 -23.21
N SER A 195 -1.74 -24.46 -22.79
CA SER A 195 -1.75 -23.30 -23.69
C SER A 195 -0.56 -23.28 -24.64
N LEU A 196 0.59 -23.84 -24.25
CA LEU A 196 1.76 -23.97 -25.11
C LEU A 196 1.63 -25.07 -26.17
N ALA A 197 0.65 -25.99 -26.04
CA ALA A 197 0.41 -27.10 -26.98
C ALA A 197 1.67 -27.89 -27.37
N LEU A 198 2.55 -28.13 -26.39
CA LEU A 198 3.85 -28.75 -26.60
C LEU A 198 3.73 -30.14 -27.20
N GLN A 199 4.61 -30.45 -28.14
CA GLN A 199 4.72 -31.77 -28.73
C GLN A 199 5.76 -32.60 -27.97
N PRO A 200 5.71 -33.94 -28.06
CA PRO A 200 6.80 -34.77 -27.60
C PRO A 200 8.14 -34.26 -28.16
N ASN A 201 9.15 -34.14 -27.30
CA ASN A 201 10.50 -33.60 -27.60
C ASN A 201 10.60 -32.08 -27.84
N SER A 202 9.56 -31.30 -27.57
CA SER A 202 9.70 -29.83 -27.52
C SER A 202 10.74 -29.40 -26.48
N LYS A 203 11.63 -28.48 -26.86
CA LYS A 203 12.57 -27.82 -25.94
C LYS A 203 11.94 -26.53 -25.42
N VAL A 204 11.94 -26.37 -24.10
CA VAL A 204 11.38 -25.19 -23.41
C VAL A 204 12.56 -24.44 -22.75
N LEU A 205 12.55 -23.11 -22.83
CA LEU A 205 13.53 -22.21 -22.19
C LEU A 205 13.02 -21.72 -20.84
#